data_AF-A0A7S3C9H6-F1
#
_entry.id   AF-A0A7S3C9H6-F1
#
_cell.length_a   1.000
_cell.length_b   1.000
_cell.length_c   1.000
_cell.angle_alpha   90.00
_cell.angle_beta   90.00
_cell.angle_gamma   90.00
#
_symmetry.space_group_name_H-M   'P 1'
#
loop_
_entity.id
_entity.type
_entity.pdbx_description
1 polymer ?
#
loop_
_entity_poly.entity_id
_entity_poly.type
_entity_poly.pdbx_seq_one_letter_code
_entity_poly.pdbx_strand_id
1 'polypeptide(L)'
;GDKPDWLEVAPVQGKVGKGEEGEIELTVQVDGGIGGNASTLSPDGKLDTILVMSIAGSGDKFISITGQYAFSCFGLTPDQICDRRPQSQGRREALEGLYATRPAAASVEGGVGEEAALVRVELEVGGKGEGVRCVLSPRPAEETSAASSSHSAAAVAAAPDSQGLVPIVPVELQNLVTHIRRSPGGLGSPGLFISACYPDPGTITAARSAMDSDEPLPAAITAVDASLVLLMFLTSMPEPLLPKQVADVCSLCVPDSLASLDLLRNSMTKTSYATFLYLMKFFRDSLKKENRRTNGLSVEVLSATLASVFLTYEIASAGPMSKEGTLGYNDIINRRSDFVRGFLENVL
;
A
#
# COMPACT_ATOMS: atom_id res chain seq x y z
N GLY A 1 -18.42 30.59 7.38
CA GLY A 1 -18.84 30.41 5.97
C GLY A 1 -18.23 29.12 5.46
N ASP A 2 -18.65 28.66 4.28
CA ASP A 2 -17.97 27.55 3.61
C ASP A 2 -16.49 27.90 3.42
N LYS A 3 -15.62 27.06 3.94
CA LYS A 3 -14.18 27.08 3.75
C LYS A 3 -13.78 25.69 3.25
N PRO A 4 -12.73 25.56 2.41
CA PRO A 4 -12.21 24.25 2.07
C PRO A 4 -11.73 23.49 3.32
N ASP A 5 -11.79 22.16 3.26
CA ASP A 5 -11.39 21.31 4.39
C ASP A 5 -9.90 21.44 4.75
N TRP A 6 -9.07 21.91 3.82
CA TRP A 6 -7.63 22.13 4.02
C TRP A 6 -7.29 23.49 4.62
N LEU A 7 -8.28 24.35 4.90
CA LEU A 7 -8.06 25.69 5.44
C LEU A 7 -8.79 25.84 6.77
N GLU A 8 -8.09 26.23 7.82
CA GLU A 8 -8.67 26.66 9.09
C GLU A 8 -8.50 28.16 9.31
N VAL A 9 -9.48 28.77 9.99
CA VAL A 9 -9.52 30.20 10.26
C VAL A 9 -9.87 30.42 11.72
N ALA A 10 -9.02 31.13 12.46
CA ALA A 10 -9.23 31.40 13.88
C ALA A 10 -8.85 32.85 14.24
N PRO A 11 -9.71 33.63 14.93
CA PRO A 11 -11.10 33.34 15.23
C PRO A 11 -12.01 33.54 14.00
N VAL A 12 -13.09 32.75 13.88
CA VAL A 12 -14.08 32.91 12.78
C VAL A 12 -14.98 34.15 12.93
N GLN A 13 -15.05 34.71 14.14
CA GLN A 13 -15.81 35.91 14.46
C GLN A 13 -15.18 36.63 15.65
N GLY A 14 -15.28 37.95 15.70
CA GLY A 14 -14.72 38.74 16.79
C GLY A 14 -15.24 40.17 16.81
N LYS A 15 -14.87 40.91 17.87
CA LYS A 15 -15.07 42.35 17.98
C LYS A 15 -13.72 42.99 18.22
N VAL A 16 -13.45 44.09 17.52
CA VAL A 16 -12.22 44.87 17.67
C VAL A 16 -12.61 46.27 18.12
N GLY A 17 -11.99 46.77 19.19
CA GLY A 17 -12.22 48.12 19.68
C GLY A 17 -11.73 49.18 18.69
N LYS A 18 -12.24 50.41 18.82
CA LYS A 18 -11.82 51.49 17.94
C LYS A 18 -10.35 51.85 18.21
N GLY A 19 -9.50 51.67 17.21
CA GLY A 19 -8.06 51.90 17.31
C GLY A 19 -7.28 50.70 17.84
N GLU A 20 -7.95 49.57 18.09
CA GLU A 20 -7.30 48.30 18.41
C GLU A 20 -7.09 47.48 17.13
N GLU A 21 -6.15 46.53 17.18
CA GLU A 21 -5.89 45.57 16.12
C GLU A 21 -6.40 44.19 16.56
N GLY A 22 -6.91 43.43 15.60
CA GLY A 22 -7.29 42.03 15.78
C GLY A 22 -6.49 41.15 14.82
N GLU A 23 -6.03 40.02 15.30
CA GLU A 23 -5.31 39.03 14.51
C GLU A 23 -6.25 37.91 14.06
N ILE A 24 -6.10 37.47 12.81
CA ILE A 24 -6.79 36.31 12.25
C ILE A 24 -5.72 35.36 11.73
N GLU A 25 -5.67 34.18 12.31
CA GLU A 25 -4.79 33.09 11.89
C GLU A 25 -5.47 32.27 10.79
N LEU A 26 -4.73 32.05 9.71
CA LEU A 26 -5.13 31.22 8.57
C LEU A 26 -4.17 30.05 8.49
N THR A 27 -4.64 28.85 8.80
CA THR A 27 -3.82 27.63 8.82
C THR A 27 -4.17 26.77 7.62
N VAL A 28 -3.19 26.52 6.74
CA VAL A 28 -3.35 25.61 5.60
C VAL A 28 -2.76 24.26 5.98
N GLN A 29 -3.59 23.22 6.00
CA GLN A 29 -3.20 21.88 6.41
C GLN A 29 -3.82 20.83 5.50
N VAL A 30 -2.98 19.95 4.97
CA VAL A 30 -3.41 18.81 4.16
C VAL A 30 -3.12 17.55 4.94
N ASP A 31 -4.19 16.86 5.32
CA ASP A 31 -4.12 15.67 6.17
C ASP A 31 -4.44 14.41 5.36
N GLY A 32 -3.63 13.38 5.58
CA GLY A 32 -3.98 12.01 5.21
C GLY A 32 -4.77 11.32 6.33
N GLY A 33 -5.07 10.05 6.12
CA GLY A 33 -5.78 9.19 7.07
C GLY A 33 -7.30 9.35 6.99
N ILE A 34 -8.00 8.59 7.85
CA ILE A 34 -9.46 8.65 7.94
C ILE A 34 -9.89 10.06 8.35
N GLY A 35 -10.78 10.67 7.56
CA GLY A 35 -11.23 12.04 7.77
C GLY A 35 -10.27 13.12 7.26
N GLY A 36 -9.12 12.72 6.70
CA GLY A 36 -8.20 13.62 6.02
C GLY A 36 -8.73 14.08 4.64
N ASN A 37 -8.15 15.17 4.13
CA ASN A 37 -8.56 15.85 2.90
C ASN A 37 -7.59 15.64 1.72
N ALA A 38 -6.46 14.94 1.91
CA ALA A 38 -5.46 14.72 0.85
C ALA A 38 -6.04 14.02 -0.39
N SER A 39 -6.96 13.07 -0.21
CA SER A 39 -7.62 12.32 -1.29
C SER A 39 -8.60 13.15 -2.12
N THR A 40 -9.12 14.26 -1.56
CA THR A 40 -10.09 15.15 -2.21
C THR A 40 -9.43 16.32 -2.93
N LEU A 41 -8.12 16.52 -2.72
CA LEU A 41 -7.36 17.51 -3.46
C LEU A 41 -7.40 17.24 -4.97
N SER A 42 -7.47 18.35 -5.70
CA SER A 42 -7.48 18.32 -7.15
C SER A 42 -6.17 17.71 -7.69
N PRO A 43 -6.22 16.96 -8.81
CA PRO A 43 -5.02 16.32 -9.37
C PRO A 43 -3.92 17.30 -9.78
N ASP A 44 -4.31 18.54 -10.11
CA ASP A 44 -3.40 19.63 -10.44
C ASP A 44 -2.80 20.31 -9.19
N GLY A 45 -3.20 19.90 -7.98
CA GLY A 45 -2.70 20.42 -6.71
C GLY A 45 -3.03 21.89 -6.47
N LYS A 46 -3.95 22.49 -7.23
CA LYS A 46 -4.26 23.91 -7.10
C LYS A 46 -5.08 24.16 -5.84
N LEU A 47 -4.56 24.99 -4.94
CA LEU A 47 -5.28 25.49 -3.77
C LEU A 47 -5.81 26.88 -4.10
N ASP A 48 -7.13 27.06 -4.18
CA ASP A 48 -7.73 28.33 -4.56
C ASP A 48 -9.05 28.52 -3.81
N THR A 49 -9.15 29.59 -3.01
CA THR A 49 -10.38 29.95 -2.30
C THR A 49 -10.43 31.43 -1.98
N ILE A 50 -11.65 31.96 -1.83
CA ILE A 50 -11.89 33.34 -1.43
C ILE A 50 -12.72 33.32 -0.15
N LEU A 51 -12.14 33.84 0.94
CA LEU A 51 -12.87 34.07 2.18
C LEU A 51 -13.59 35.41 2.13
N VAL A 52 -14.83 35.43 2.61
CA VAL A 52 -15.62 36.65 2.77
C VAL A 52 -15.67 37.01 4.25
N MET A 53 -15.06 38.14 4.59
CA MET A 53 -15.07 38.71 5.93
C MET A 53 -16.07 39.88 5.98
N SER A 54 -17.21 39.66 6.63
CA SER A 54 -18.23 40.68 6.83
C SER A 54 -17.89 41.56 8.03
N ILE A 55 -17.67 42.86 7.80
CA ILE A 55 -17.48 43.85 8.87
C ILE A 55 -18.77 44.65 9.07
N ALA A 56 -19.30 44.61 10.29
CA ALA A 56 -20.50 45.34 10.65
C ALA A 56 -20.36 46.84 10.35
N GLY A 57 -21.20 47.36 9.46
CA GLY A 57 -21.21 48.78 9.07
C GLY A 57 -20.14 49.21 8.06
N SER A 58 -19.23 48.31 7.62
CA SER A 58 -18.19 48.61 6.61
C SER A 58 -18.30 47.75 5.34
N GLY A 59 -19.20 46.76 5.33
CA GLY A 59 -19.42 45.84 4.22
C GLY A 59 -18.44 44.67 4.22
N ASP A 60 -18.42 43.94 3.12
CA ASP A 60 -17.63 42.71 2.98
C ASP A 60 -16.21 43.00 2.48
N LYS A 61 -15.23 42.27 3.04
CA LYS A 61 -13.85 42.20 2.56
C LYS A 61 -13.59 40.80 2.01
N PHE A 62 -12.87 40.72 0.91
CA PHE A 62 -12.53 39.47 0.25
C PHE A 62 -11.04 39.17 0.46
N ILE A 63 -10.74 37.97 0.96
CA ILE A 63 -9.37 37.49 1.16
C ILE A 63 -9.16 36.32 0.19
N SER A 64 -8.33 36.52 -0.83
CA SER A 64 -7.98 35.47 -1.79
C SER A 64 -6.80 34.67 -1.25
N ILE A 65 -6.95 33.35 -1.20
CA ILE A 65 -5.91 32.40 -0.80
C ILE A 65 -5.64 31.50 -1.99
N THR A 66 -4.41 31.57 -2.50
CA THR A 66 -3.95 30.77 -3.64
C THR A 66 -2.65 30.07 -3.31
N GLY A 67 -2.49 28.83 -3.75
CA GLY A 67 -1.29 28.03 -3.53
C GLY A 67 -1.20 26.85 -4.49
N GLN A 68 -0.04 26.19 -4.44
CA GLN A 68 0.23 24.98 -5.20
C GLN A 68 0.67 23.89 -4.23
N TYR A 69 -0.16 22.86 -4.07
CA TYR A 69 0.17 21.68 -3.32
C TYR A 69 1.18 20.83 -4.10
N ALA A 70 2.31 20.53 -3.45
CA ALA A 70 3.24 19.53 -3.95
C ALA A 70 2.61 18.15 -3.71
N PHE A 71 2.47 17.37 -4.78
CA PHE A 71 1.86 16.05 -4.74
C PHE A 71 2.54 15.15 -3.69
N SER A 72 1.72 14.36 -3.00
CA SER A 72 2.20 13.25 -2.19
C SER A 72 1.33 12.01 -2.40
N CYS A 73 1.95 10.83 -2.45
CA CYS A 73 1.25 9.55 -2.55
C CYS A 73 0.59 9.14 -1.22
N PHE A 74 1.03 9.73 -0.09
CA PHE A 74 0.38 9.57 1.21
C PHE A 74 -0.96 10.29 1.22
N GLY A 75 -1.97 9.71 1.88
CA GLY A 75 -3.32 10.29 1.86
C GLY A 75 -4.20 9.81 0.71
N LEU A 76 -3.71 8.92 -0.16
CA LEU A 76 -4.42 8.42 -1.34
C LEU A 76 -4.72 6.93 -1.24
N THR A 77 -5.76 6.46 -1.95
CA THR A 77 -6.05 5.02 -2.07
C THR A 77 -5.12 4.35 -3.09
N PRO A 78 -4.95 3.01 -3.05
CA PRO A 78 -4.16 2.30 -4.06
C PRO A 78 -4.61 2.60 -5.49
N ASP A 79 -5.93 2.69 -5.72
CA ASP A 79 -6.50 3.04 -7.03
C ASP A 79 -6.10 4.45 -7.46
N GLN A 80 -6.22 5.45 -6.59
CA GLN A 80 -5.83 6.84 -6.89
C GLN A 80 -4.35 6.98 -7.22
N ILE A 81 -3.48 6.24 -6.53
CA ILE A 81 -2.04 6.23 -6.80
C ILE A 81 -1.75 5.59 -8.15
N CYS A 82 -2.41 4.46 -8.45
CA CYS A 82 -2.27 3.79 -9.74
C CYS A 82 -2.82 4.59 -10.93
N ASP A 83 -3.80 5.47 -10.70
CA ASP A 83 -4.39 6.37 -11.70
C ASP A 83 -3.55 7.64 -11.90
N ARG A 84 -3.04 8.21 -10.81
CA ARG A 84 -2.16 9.39 -10.82
C ARG A 84 -0.72 8.93 -11.06
N ARG A 85 -0.40 8.52 -12.29
CA ARG A 85 0.95 8.02 -12.64
C ARG A 85 1.89 9.14 -13.11
N PRO A 86 2.88 9.58 -12.32
CA PRO A 86 4.09 10.18 -12.84
C PRO A 86 5.22 9.14 -12.77
N GLN A 87 5.21 8.14 -13.66
CA GLN A 87 6.37 7.24 -13.76
C GLN A 87 7.42 7.84 -14.67
N SER A 88 8.69 7.60 -14.34
CA SER A 88 9.79 7.82 -15.29
C SER A 88 9.48 7.10 -16.62
N GLN A 89 9.79 7.73 -17.76
CA GLN A 89 9.41 7.24 -19.10
C GLN A 89 9.85 5.78 -19.34
N GLY A 90 11.05 5.40 -18.89
CA GLY A 90 11.54 4.03 -19.01
C GLY A 90 10.78 3.00 -18.16
N ARG A 91 10.21 3.42 -17.03
CA ARG A 91 9.40 2.53 -16.17
C ARG A 91 8.00 2.34 -16.75
N ARG A 92 7.46 3.38 -17.37
CA ARG A 92 6.22 3.32 -18.15
C ARG A 92 6.35 2.33 -19.31
N GLU A 93 7.43 2.38 -20.07
CA GLU A 93 7.72 1.45 -21.17
C GLU A 93 7.86 0.00 -20.68
N ALA A 94 8.51 -0.23 -19.53
CA ALA A 94 8.61 -1.56 -18.94
C ALA A 94 7.24 -2.12 -18.50
N LEU A 95 6.37 -1.27 -17.94
CA LEU A 95 5.02 -1.63 -17.53
C LEU A 95 4.08 -1.86 -18.73
N GLU A 96 4.15 -0.99 -19.73
CA GLU A 96 3.44 -1.13 -20.99
C GLU A 96 3.93 -2.39 -21.72
N GLY A 97 5.22 -2.72 -21.70
CA GLY A 97 5.77 -3.94 -22.30
C GLY A 97 5.28 -5.24 -21.63
N LEU A 98 5.00 -5.22 -20.33
CA LEU A 98 4.42 -6.36 -19.60
C LEU A 98 2.95 -6.63 -19.97
N TYR A 99 2.23 -5.59 -20.43
CA TYR A 99 0.80 -5.63 -20.75
C TYR A 99 0.46 -5.36 -22.21
N ALA A 100 1.45 -5.05 -23.05
CA ALA A 100 1.30 -4.95 -24.47
C ALA A 100 0.79 -6.32 -24.91
N THR A 101 -0.50 -6.38 -25.26
CA THR A 101 -1.02 -7.49 -26.05
C THR A 101 -0.09 -7.62 -27.22
N ARG A 102 0.71 -8.69 -27.21
CA ARG A 102 1.63 -9.00 -28.29
C ARG A 102 0.82 -8.81 -29.56
N PRO A 103 1.17 -7.86 -30.45
CA PRO A 103 0.37 -7.67 -31.65
C PRO A 103 0.33 -9.03 -32.31
N ALA A 104 -0.88 -9.54 -32.54
CA ALA A 104 -1.06 -10.68 -33.42
C ALA A 104 -0.28 -10.33 -34.68
N ALA A 105 0.79 -11.09 -34.93
CA ALA A 105 1.71 -10.81 -36.02
C ALA A 105 0.87 -10.56 -37.27
N ALA A 106 1.05 -9.38 -37.84
CA ALA A 106 0.30 -8.94 -38.99
C ALA A 106 0.37 -10.01 -40.09
N SER A 107 -0.82 -10.34 -40.57
CA SER A 107 -1.14 -11.30 -41.60
C SER A 107 -0.20 -11.21 -42.80
N VAL A 108 0.44 -12.34 -43.14
CA VAL A 108 0.70 -12.67 -44.54
C VAL A 108 -0.34 -13.72 -44.91
N GLU A 109 -1.21 -13.36 -45.84
CA GLU A 109 -2.35 -14.15 -46.28
C GLU A 109 -1.94 -15.54 -46.79
N GLY A 110 -2.72 -16.55 -46.40
CA GLY A 110 -2.85 -17.78 -47.19
C GLY A 110 -3.08 -19.06 -46.38
N GLY A 111 -4.35 -19.47 -46.22
CA GLY A 111 -4.71 -20.88 -46.04
C GLY A 111 -5.38 -21.24 -44.73
N VAL A 112 -6.62 -21.74 -44.84
CA VAL A 112 -7.54 -22.16 -43.77
C VAL A 112 -7.04 -23.42 -43.06
N GLY A 113 -7.12 -23.46 -41.72
CA GLY A 113 -6.96 -24.68 -40.91
C GLY A 113 -6.73 -24.40 -39.43
N GLU A 114 -7.69 -24.79 -38.60
CA GLU A 114 -7.78 -24.65 -37.15
C GLU A 114 -6.73 -25.50 -36.39
N GLU A 115 -5.91 -24.92 -35.51
CA GLU A 115 -5.37 -25.63 -34.32
C GLU A 115 -4.75 -24.66 -33.29
N ALA A 116 -5.32 -24.65 -32.09
CA ALA A 116 -4.79 -23.94 -30.93
C ALA A 116 -3.67 -24.76 -30.29
N ALA A 117 -2.49 -24.15 -30.09
CA ALA A 117 -1.38 -24.77 -29.37
C ALA A 117 -1.70 -24.89 -27.87
N LEU A 118 -2.33 -26.00 -27.49
CA LEU A 118 -2.38 -26.48 -26.11
C LEU A 118 -0.96 -26.83 -25.64
N VAL A 119 -0.53 -26.25 -24.53
CA VAL A 119 0.54 -26.83 -23.71
C VAL A 119 -0.05 -28.08 -23.05
N ARG A 120 0.31 -29.27 -23.54
CA ARG A 120 -0.06 -30.54 -22.90
C ARG A 120 0.77 -30.72 -21.64
N VAL A 121 0.11 -30.69 -20.49
CA VAL A 121 0.65 -31.16 -19.21
C VAL A 121 0.02 -32.54 -18.97
N GLU A 122 0.80 -33.60 -19.12
CA GLU A 122 0.33 -34.94 -18.75
C GLU A 122 0.43 -35.14 -17.25
N LEU A 123 -0.69 -35.53 -16.65
CA LEU A 123 -0.89 -35.70 -15.23
C LEU A 123 -1.11 -37.19 -14.98
N GLU A 124 -0.05 -37.92 -14.60
CA GLU A 124 -0.18 -39.34 -14.26
C GLU A 124 -0.68 -39.50 -12.82
N VAL A 125 -1.92 -39.96 -12.66
CA VAL A 125 -2.51 -40.33 -11.37
C VAL A 125 -2.42 -41.85 -11.22
N GLY A 126 -1.41 -42.32 -10.51
CA GLY A 126 -1.28 -43.73 -10.14
C GLY A 126 -1.98 -44.03 -8.80
N GLY A 127 -3.13 -44.70 -8.84
CA GLY A 127 -3.84 -45.16 -7.65
C GLY A 127 -3.55 -46.62 -7.30
N LYS A 128 -3.04 -46.88 -6.10
CA LYS A 128 -3.20 -48.17 -5.41
C LYS A 128 -3.35 -47.93 -3.91
N GLY A 129 -4.60 -47.90 -3.44
CA GLY A 129 -5.00 -47.94 -2.02
C GLY A 129 -4.73 -46.66 -1.22
N GLU A 130 -5.80 -46.08 -0.64
CA GLU A 130 -5.88 -44.96 0.32
C GLU A 130 -4.72 -43.93 0.38
N GLY A 131 -4.31 -43.38 -0.77
CA GLY A 131 -3.50 -42.16 -0.81
C GLY A 131 -3.13 -41.76 -2.24
N VAL A 132 -3.52 -40.56 -2.66
CA VAL A 132 -3.11 -39.96 -3.95
C VAL A 132 -1.86 -39.13 -3.71
N ARG A 133 -0.76 -39.44 -4.40
CA ARG A 133 0.48 -38.65 -4.41
C ARG A 133 0.68 -38.02 -5.78
N CYS A 134 0.74 -36.70 -5.86
CA CYS A 134 1.10 -35.96 -7.07
C CYS A 134 2.55 -35.45 -6.97
N VAL A 135 3.35 -35.66 -8.01
CA VAL A 135 4.69 -35.05 -8.15
C VAL A 135 4.75 -34.35 -9.51
N LEU A 136 5.07 -33.06 -9.50
CA LEU A 136 5.27 -32.24 -10.69
C LEU A 136 6.78 -32.02 -10.90
N SER A 137 7.33 -32.43 -12.03
CA SER A 137 8.71 -32.11 -12.41
C SER A 137 8.79 -31.65 -13.87
N PRO A 138 9.30 -30.43 -14.14
CA PRO A 138 9.59 -29.99 -15.50
C PRO A 138 10.91 -30.61 -15.98
N ARG A 139 10.92 -31.13 -17.21
CA ARG A 139 12.12 -31.66 -17.87
C ARG A 139 12.77 -30.54 -18.69
N PRO A 140 14.07 -30.22 -18.51
CA PRO A 140 14.74 -29.27 -19.39
C PRO A 140 15.11 -29.98 -20.70
N ALA A 141 15.01 -29.24 -21.81
CA ALA A 141 15.51 -29.68 -23.12
C ALA A 141 17.04 -29.53 -23.15
N GLU A 142 17.72 -30.57 -23.64
CA GLU A 142 19.17 -30.65 -23.76
C GLU A 142 19.76 -29.76 -24.87
N GLU A 143 20.95 -29.26 -24.52
CA GLU A 143 22.14 -28.78 -25.26
C GLU A 143 22.16 -28.70 -26.80
N THR A 144 22.67 -27.57 -27.30
CA THR A 144 23.65 -27.53 -28.41
C THR A 144 24.70 -26.44 -28.18
N SER A 145 25.91 -26.70 -28.68
CA SER A 145 27.21 -26.16 -28.28
C SER A 145 27.72 -24.91 -29.04
N ALA A 146 28.50 -24.11 -28.30
CA ALA A 146 29.78 -23.45 -28.64
C ALA A 146 29.89 -22.41 -29.80
N ALA A 147 30.30 -21.18 -29.44
CA ALA A 147 31.50 -20.52 -29.98
C ALA A 147 31.90 -19.28 -29.14
N SER A 148 33.21 -19.09 -28.96
CA SER A 148 33.92 -18.14 -28.10
C SER A 148 34.30 -16.82 -28.78
N SER A 149 34.34 -15.71 -28.03
CA SER A 149 35.38 -14.68 -28.18
C SER A 149 35.44 -13.72 -26.97
N SER A 150 36.67 -13.33 -26.60
CA SER A 150 37.08 -12.61 -25.40
C SER A 150 37.12 -11.08 -25.54
N HIS A 151 37.26 -10.42 -24.37
CA HIS A 151 37.47 -8.98 -24.07
C HIS A 151 36.17 -8.15 -24.01
N SER A 152 35.87 -7.33 -23.00
CA SER A 152 36.73 -6.58 -22.06
C SER A 152 36.01 -6.28 -20.73
N ALA A 153 36.78 -5.97 -19.68
CA ALA A 153 36.29 -5.62 -18.35
C ALA A 153 35.59 -4.25 -18.33
N ALA A 154 34.32 -4.24 -17.93
CA ALA A 154 33.60 -3.04 -17.49
C ALA A 154 32.72 -3.41 -16.29
N ALA A 155 32.69 -2.49 -15.32
CA ALA A 155 32.16 -2.65 -13.98
C ALA A 155 30.85 -3.44 -13.88
N VAL A 156 30.84 -4.42 -12.98
CA VAL A 156 29.64 -5.15 -12.57
C VAL A 156 28.72 -4.20 -11.81
N ALA A 157 27.95 -3.41 -12.55
CA ALA A 157 26.69 -2.87 -12.05
C ALA A 157 25.77 -4.08 -11.88
N ALA A 158 25.45 -4.39 -10.62
CA ALA A 158 24.56 -5.48 -10.26
C ALA A 158 23.27 -5.39 -11.10
N ALA A 159 23.02 -6.42 -11.90
CA ALA A 159 21.79 -6.56 -12.66
C ALA A 159 20.59 -6.43 -11.70
N PRO A 160 19.51 -5.72 -12.07
CA PRO A 160 18.34 -5.67 -11.23
C PRO A 160 17.73 -7.08 -11.19
N ASP A 161 17.82 -7.73 -10.03
CA ASP A 161 17.14 -9.00 -9.77
C ASP A 161 15.67 -8.89 -10.18
N SER A 162 15.28 -9.77 -11.09
CA SER A 162 13.94 -9.99 -11.61
C SER A 162 12.98 -10.53 -10.53
N GLN A 163 12.69 -9.72 -9.52
CA GLN A 163 11.43 -9.80 -8.78
C GLN A 163 10.47 -8.83 -9.47
N GLY A 164 9.65 -9.40 -10.36
CA GLY A 164 8.84 -8.69 -11.34
C GLY A 164 7.93 -7.65 -10.70
N LEU A 165 8.03 -6.43 -11.23
CA LEU A 165 7.09 -5.35 -10.99
C LEU A 165 5.66 -5.87 -11.18
N VAL A 166 4.80 -5.69 -10.18
CA VAL A 166 3.39 -6.09 -10.21
C VAL A 166 2.57 -4.89 -10.63
N PRO A 167 2.09 -4.81 -11.88
CA PRO A 167 1.63 -3.52 -12.43
C PRO A 167 0.32 -3.00 -11.86
N ILE A 168 -0.44 -3.87 -11.20
CA ILE A 168 -1.68 -3.54 -10.50
C ILE A 168 -1.45 -3.04 -9.07
N VAL A 169 -0.22 -3.09 -8.56
CA VAL A 169 0.12 -2.63 -7.20
C VAL A 169 0.84 -1.27 -7.31
N PRO A 170 0.55 -0.29 -6.43
CA PRO A 170 1.25 0.99 -6.40
C PRO A 170 2.77 0.82 -6.40
N VAL A 171 3.43 1.58 -7.27
CA VAL A 171 4.85 1.40 -7.56
C VAL A 171 5.72 1.92 -6.42
N GLU A 172 5.26 2.96 -5.75
CA GLU A 172 5.80 3.62 -4.58
C GLU A 172 5.92 2.61 -3.43
N LEU A 173 4.87 1.81 -3.23
CA LEU A 173 4.85 0.72 -2.25
C LEU A 173 5.83 -0.39 -2.64
N GLN A 174 5.90 -0.74 -3.92
CA GLN A 174 6.86 -1.75 -4.41
C GLN A 174 8.31 -1.28 -4.25
N ASN A 175 8.59 0.00 -4.49
CA ASN A 175 9.90 0.62 -4.29
C ASN A 175 10.30 0.57 -2.81
N LEU A 176 9.38 0.92 -1.91
CA LEU A 176 9.61 0.85 -0.46
C LEU A 176 9.89 -0.59 0.02
N VAL A 177 9.08 -1.55 -0.43
CA VAL A 177 9.29 -2.99 -0.13
C VAL A 177 10.62 -3.49 -0.69
N THR A 178 10.98 -3.08 -1.91
CA THR A 178 12.25 -3.44 -2.54
C THR A 178 13.43 -2.85 -1.78
N HIS A 179 13.32 -1.60 -1.33
CA HIS A 179 14.31 -0.96 -0.47
C HIS A 179 14.52 -1.75 0.82
N ILE A 180 13.45 -2.06 1.56
CA ILE A 180 13.53 -2.86 2.80
C ILE A 180 14.26 -4.20 2.56
N ARG A 181 14.01 -4.86 1.43
CA ARG A 181 14.67 -6.13 1.09
C ARG A 181 16.16 -5.98 0.78
N ARG A 182 16.55 -4.89 0.13
CA ARG A 182 17.92 -4.64 -0.35
C ARG A 182 18.79 -3.92 0.68
N SER A 183 18.18 -3.24 1.65
CA SER A 183 18.90 -2.57 2.73
C SER A 183 19.74 -3.58 3.54
N PRO A 184 20.85 -3.14 4.16
CA PRO A 184 21.64 -3.99 5.04
C PRO A 184 20.78 -4.62 6.14
N GLY A 185 20.90 -5.92 6.34
CA GLY A 185 20.07 -6.71 7.28
C GLY A 185 18.70 -7.11 6.72
N GLY A 186 18.19 -6.40 5.71
CA GLY A 186 16.98 -6.75 4.98
C GLY A 186 15.78 -7.05 5.88
N LEU A 187 15.07 -8.14 5.56
CA LEU A 187 13.97 -8.68 6.38
C LEU A 187 14.41 -9.25 7.74
N GLY A 188 15.72 -9.47 7.94
CA GLY A 188 16.30 -9.94 9.19
C GLY A 188 16.66 -8.82 10.16
N SER A 189 16.40 -7.57 9.82
CA SER A 189 16.76 -6.42 10.66
C SER A 189 16.02 -6.44 12.01
N PRO A 190 16.73 -6.30 13.16
CA PRO A 190 16.11 -6.30 14.49
C PRO A 190 15.06 -5.18 14.63
N GLY A 191 13.86 -5.51 15.11
CA GLY A 191 12.80 -4.51 15.33
C GLY A 191 12.06 -4.08 14.06
N LEU A 192 12.20 -4.81 12.95
CA LEU A 192 11.41 -4.56 11.73
C LEU A 192 9.91 -4.51 12.06
N PHE A 193 9.19 -3.48 11.60
CA PHE A 193 7.77 -3.18 11.89
C PHE A 193 7.38 -2.90 13.34
N ILE A 194 8.21 -3.27 14.33
CA ILE A 194 7.86 -3.25 15.76
C ILE A 194 8.80 -2.41 16.61
N SER A 195 9.70 -1.65 15.99
CA SER A 195 10.60 -0.74 16.68
C SER A 195 9.80 0.28 17.50
N ALA A 196 10.20 0.47 18.76
CA ALA A 196 9.61 1.47 19.64
C ALA A 196 10.04 2.90 19.30
N CYS A 197 11.12 3.04 18.52
CA CYS A 197 11.62 4.32 18.07
C CYS A 197 11.10 4.60 16.66
N TYR A 198 10.32 5.68 16.52
CA TYR A 198 9.95 6.22 15.22
C TYR A 198 11.17 6.84 14.52
N PRO A 199 11.23 6.83 13.18
CA PRO A 199 12.28 7.53 12.45
C PRO A 199 12.20 9.03 12.74
N ASP A 200 13.33 9.72 12.64
CA ASP A 200 13.33 11.18 12.80
C ASP A 200 12.51 11.86 11.68
N PRO A 201 11.98 13.07 11.91
CA PRO A 201 11.18 13.78 10.92
C PRO A 201 11.88 14.02 9.58
N GLY A 202 13.21 14.17 9.58
CA GLY A 202 14.01 14.34 8.36
C GLY A 202 14.02 13.06 7.53
N THR A 203 14.23 11.90 8.16
CA THR A 203 14.14 10.58 7.52
C THR A 203 12.75 10.31 6.95
N ILE A 204 11.69 10.63 7.71
CA ILE A 204 10.31 10.49 7.23
C ILE A 204 10.09 11.36 5.99
N THR A 205 10.52 12.63 6.03
CA THR A 205 10.38 13.56 4.91
C THR A 205 11.15 13.08 3.68
N ALA A 206 12.40 12.62 3.86
CA ALA A 206 13.21 12.10 2.77
C ALA A 206 12.59 10.83 2.14
N ALA A 207 12.05 9.93 2.96
CA ALA A 207 11.35 8.73 2.49
C ALA A 207 10.10 9.10 1.68
N ARG A 208 9.28 10.03 2.20
CA ARG A 208 8.08 10.53 1.52
C ARG A 208 8.42 11.16 0.18
N SER A 209 9.39 12.08 0.15
CA SER A 209 9.82 12.73 -1.09
C SER A 209 10.27 11.72 -2.15
N ALA A 210 11.03 10.69 -1.77
CA ALA A 210 11.45 9.63 -2.69
C ALA A 210 10.28 8.77 -3.20
N MET A 211 9.29 8.49 -2.33
CA MET A 211 8.06 7.82 -2.76
C MET A 211 7.24 8.69 -3.72
N ASP A 212 7.27 10.01 -3.55
CA ASP A 212 6.52 10.96 -4.39
C ASP A 212 7.19 11.20 -5.77
N SER A 213 8.51 10.99 -5.88
CA SER A 213 9.29 11.31 -7.09
C SER A 213 9.75 10.10 -7.94
N ASP A 214 9.30 8.87 -7.66
CA ASP A 214 9.81 7.59 -8.23
C ASP A 214 11.36 7.47 -8.13
N GLU A 215 11.98 8.27 -7.27
CA GLU A 215 13.42 8.21 -7.00
C GLU A 215 13.72 7.06 -6.04
N PRO A 216 14.93 6.46 -6.14
CA PRO A 216 15.34 5.47 -5.17
C PRO A 216 15.41 6.08 -3.77
N LEU A 217 14.91 5.34 -2.77
CA LEU A 217 15.04 5.77 -1.38
C LEU A 217 16.52 5.96 -0.99
N PRO A 218 16.85 7.05 -0.28
CA PRO A 218 18.22 7.28 0.20
C PRO A 218 18.79 6.10 0.99
N ALA A 219 20.05 5.76 0.73
CA ALA A 219 20.73 4.64 1.40
C ALA A 219 20.87 4.82 2.93
N ALA A 220 20.73 6.06 3.43
CA ALA A 220 20.72 6.36 4.86
C ALA A 220 19.47 5.83 5.58
N ILE A 221 18.36 5.63 4.84
CA ILE A 221 17.11 5.10 5.40
C ILE A 221 17.28 3.60 5.61
N THR A 222 17.25 3.16 6.85
CA THR A 222 17.44 1.74 7.19
C THR A 222 16.21 0.91 6.81
N ALA A 223 16.36 -0.42 6.81
CA ALA A 223 15.23 -1.33 6.62
C ALA A 223 14.13 -1.11 7.68
N VAL A 224 14.53 -0.81 8.92
CA VAL A 224 13.61 -0.54 10.02
C VAL A 224 12.85 0.76 9.77
N ASP A 225 13.55 1.84 9.42
CA ASP A 225 12.90 3.13 9.15
C ASP A 225 11.91 3.03 7.98
N ALA A 226 12.33 2.42 6.87
CA ALA A 226 11.48 2.17 5.73
C ALA A 226 10.27 1.28 6.08
N SER A 227 10.44 0.31 6.98
CA SER A 227 9.34 -0.52 7.46
C SER A 227 8.30 0.25 8.28
N LEU A 228 8.74 1.23 9.08
CA LEU A 228 7.84 2.10 9.84
C LEU A 228 7.15 3.11 8.92
N VAL A 229 7.89 3.69 7.97
CA VAL A 229 7.31 4.54 6.91
C VAL A 229 6.26 3.78 6.11
N LEU A 230 6.45 2.47 5.84
CA LEU A 230 5.43 1.64 5.19
C LEU A 230 4.14 1.56 6.02
N LEU A 231 4.25 1.36 7.34
CA LEU A 231 3.08 1.35 8.21
C LEU A 231 2.40 2.72 8.26
N MET A 232 3.18 3.81 8.32
CA MET A 232 2.67 5.19 8.28
C MET A 232 1.96 5.50 6.95
N PHE A 233 2.50 5.01 5.83
CA PHE A 233 1.86 5.13 4.52
C PHE A 233 0.49 4.45 4.53
N LEU A 234 0.42 3.22 5.04
CA LEU A 234 -0.83 2.46 5.11
C LEU A 234 -1.87 3.09 6.04
N THR A 235 -1.45 3.66 7.18
CA THR A 235 -2.38 4.38 8.08
C THR A 235 -2.78 5.75 7.56
N SER A 236 -2.01 6.32 6.61
CA SER A 236 -2.35 7.59 5.96
C SER A 236 -3.40 7.45 4.86
N MET A 237 -3.87 6.26 4.52
CA MET A 237 -4.91 6.10 3.50
C MET A 237 -6.26 6.65 4.01
N PRO A 238 -7.10 7.24 3.13
CA PRO A 238 -8.37 7.82 3.52
C PRO A 238 -9.37 6.77 4.04
N GLU A 239 -9.21 5.52 3.58
CA GLU A 239 -9.86 4.34 4.12
C GLU A 239 -8.81 3.25 4.39
N PRO A 240 -8.97 2.45 5.46
CA PRO A 240 -8.06 1.35 5.75
C PRO A 240 -7.99 0.34 4.60
N LEU A 241 -6.85 -0.33 4.45
CA LEU A 241 -6.67 -1.29 3.35
C LEU A 241 -7.75 -2.38 3.35
N LEU A 242 -8.14 -2.88 4.53
CA LEU A 242 -9.26 -3.81 4.65
C LEU A 242 -10.58 -3.00 4.75
N PRO A 243 -11.58 -3.29 3.90
CA PRO A 243 -12.85 -2.58 3.91
C PRO A 243 -13.65 -2.75 5.21
N LYS A 244 -14.58 -1.83 5.47
CA LYS A 244 -15.43 -1.86 6.67
C LYS A 244 -16.22 -3.16 6.79
N GLN A 245 -16.64 -3.76 5.67
CA GLN A 245 -17.33 -5.05 5.64
C GLN A 245 -16.51 -6.15 6.33
N VAL A 246 -15.18 -6.12 6.19
CA VAL A 246 -14.28 -7.06 6.88
C VAL A 246 -14.30 -6.81 8.39
N ALA A 247 -14.26 -5.54 8.80
CA ALA A 247 -14.34 -5.16 10.21
C ALA A 247 -15.67 -5.57 10.86
N ASP A 248 -16.78 -5.41 10.13
CA ASP A 248 -18.12 -5.80 10.56
C ASP A 248 -18.21 -7.33 10.74
N VAL A 249 -17.69 -8.10 9.78
CA VAL A 249 -17.60 -9.56 9.90
C VAL A 249 -16.73 -9.97 11.10
N CYS A 250 -15.56 -9.35 11.28
CA CYS A 250 -14.66 -9.60 12.41
C CYS A 250 -15.31 -9.28 13.77
N SER A 251 -16.31 -8.40 13.80
CA SER A 251 -17.07 -8.09 15.02
C SER A 251 -17.99 -9.25 15.42
N LEU A 252 -18.35 -10.13 14.48
CA LEU A 252 -19.24 -11.29 14.68
C LEU A 252 -18.49 -12.61 14.81
N CYS A 253 -17.50 -12.87 13.95
CA CYS A 253 -16.71 -14.11 13.93
C CYS A 253 -15.37 -13.92 13.20
N VAL A 254 -14.53 -14.97 13.18
CA VAL A 254 -13.39 -15.04 12.27
C VAL A 254 -13.77 -16.02 11.15
N PRO A 255 -13.91 -15.56 9.90
CA PRO A 255 -14.22 -16.42 8.77
C PRO A 255 -13.09 -17.41 8.50
N ASP A 256 -13.42 -18.56 7.90
CA ASP A 256 -12.42 -19.50 7.43
C ASP A 256 -11.66 -18.96 6.20
N SER A 257 -10.65 -19.69 5.74
CA SER A 257 -9.76 -19.21 4.69
C SER A 257 -10.46 -18.95 3.35
N LEU A 258 -11.43 -19.80 2.97
CA LEU A 258 -12.15 -19.64 1.70
C LEU A 258 -13.15 -18.48 1.77
N ALA A 259 -13.93 -18.40 2.85
CA ALA A 259 -14.86 -17.30 3.08
C ALA A 259 -14.12 -15.96 3.21
N SER A 260 -12.92 -15.96 3.79
CA SER A 260 -12.06 -14.77 3.86
C SER A 260 -11.67 -14.28 2.47
N LEU A 261 -11.24 -15.16 1.56
CA LEU A 261 -10.91 -14.79 0.19
C LEU A 261 -12.11 -14.24 -0.58
N ASP A 262 -13.25 -14.92 -0.47
CA ASP A 262 -14.47 -14.51 -1.16
C ASP A 262 -14.99 -13.18 -0.62
N LEU A 263 -14.90 -12.95 0.70
CA LEU A 263 -15.20 -11.66 1.30
C LEU A 263 -14.33 -10.55 0.69
N LEU A 264 -12.99 -10.72 0.69
CA LEU A 264 -12.07 -9.73 0.15
C LEU A 264 -12.30 -9.45 -1.34
N ARG A 265 -12.52 -10.49 -2.16
CA ARG A 265 -12.79 -10.36 -3.60
C ARG A 265 -14.06 -9.57 -3.89
N ASN A 266 -15.07 -9.71 -3.03
CA ASN A 266 -16.36 -9.03 -3.19
C ASN A 266 -16.38 -7.63 -2.57
N SER A 267 -15.49 -7.33 -1.61
CA SER A 267 -15.47 -6.05 -0.89
C SER A 267 -14.40 -5.06 -1.37
N MET A 268 -13.44 -5.48 -2.20
CA MET A 268 -12.29 -4.66 -2.61
C MET A 268 -12.23 -4.42 -4.12
N THR A 269 -11.58 -3.33 -4.52
CA THR A 269 -11.12 -3.14 -5.90
C THR A 269 -10.03 -4.15 -6.25
N LYS A 270 -9.81 -4.39 -7.55
CA LYS A 270 -8.72 -5.29 -8.01
C LYS A 270 -7.35 -4.80 -7.55
N THR A 271 -7.14 -3.49 -7.55
CA THR A 271 -5.91 -2.81 -7.10
C THR A 271 -5.68 -3.00 -5.61
N SER A 272 -6.68 -2.73 -4.78
CA SER A 272 -6.58 -2.89 -3.33
C SER A 272 -6.41 -4.36 -2.92
N TYR A 273 -7.14 -5.27 -3.56
CA TYR A 273 -6.99 -6.72 -3.34
C TYR A 273 -5.59 -7.22 -3.72
N ALA A 274 -5.07 -6.81 -4.88
CA ALA A 274 -3.71 -7.18 -5.29
C ALA A 274 -2.64 -6.58 -4.36
N THR A 275 -2.84 -5.34 -3.91
CA THR A 275 -1.96 -4.65 -2.95
C THR A 275 -1.93 -5.38 -1.61
N PHE A 276 -3.10 -5.78 -1.10
CA PHE A 276 -3.20 -6.61 0.10
C PHE A 276 -2.44 -7.93 -0.04
N LEU A 277 -2.66 -8.71 -1.11
CA LEU A 277 -1.96 -9.98 -1.31
C LEU A 277 -0.44 -9.80 -1.47
N TYR A 278 -0.02 -8.76 -2.16
CA TYR A 278 1.39 -8.40 -2.32
C TYR A 278 2.04 -8.13 -0.96
N LEU A 279 1.39 -7.31 -0.12
CA LEU A 279 1.83 -7.03 1.24
C LEU A 279 1.83 -8.28 2.11
N MET A 280 0.78 -9.11 2.08
CA MET A 280 0.73 -10.34 2.85
C MET A 280 1.87 -11.30 2.47
N LYS A 281 2.21 -11.41 1.19
CA LYS A 281 3.39 -12.17 0.75
C LYS A 281 4.68 -11.59 1.34
N PHE A 282 4.84 -10.27 1.32
CA PHE A 282 5.99 -9.59 1.90
C PHE A 282 6.11 -9.81 3.42
N PHE A 283 5.02 -9.69 4.17
CA PHE A 283 4.98 -9.95 5.61
C PHE A 283 5.19 -11.42 5.95
N ARG A 284 4.74 -12.37 5.12
CA ARG A 284 5.09 -13.78 5.29
C ARG A 284 6.58 -14.03 5.07
N ASP A 285 7.19 -13.35 4.10
CA ASP A 285 8.63 -13.47 3.87
C ASP A 285 9.45 -12.98 5.08
N SER A 286 8.99 -11.97 5.84
CA SER A 286 9.66 -11.53 7.07
C SER A 286 9.52 -12.53 8.23
N LEU A 287 8.51 -13.41 8.19
CA LEU A 287 8.30 -14.48 9.18
C LEU A 287 9.04 -15.79 8.85
N LYS A 288 9.73 -15.88 7.71
CA LYS A 288 10.57 -17.05 7.37
C LYS A 288 11.60 -17.31 8.46
N LYS A 289 11.89 -18.59 8.70
CA LYS A 289 12.77 -19.06 9.80
C LYS A 289 14.13 -18.37 9.82
N GLU A 290 14.68 -18.04 8.66
CA GLU A 290 15.95 -17.31 8.52
C GLU A 290 15.88 -15.88 9.07
N ASN A 291 14.80 -15.16 8.78
CA ASN A 291 14.60 -13.77 9.19
C ASN A 291 14.11 -13.66 10.64
N ARG A 292 13.21 -14.56 11.05
CA ARG A 292 12.59 -14.56 12.39
C ARG A 292 13.61 -14.66 13.53
N ARG A 293 14.75 -15.33 13.27
CA ARG A 293 15.84 -15.49 14.23
C ARG A 293 16.51 -14.18 14.63
N THR A 294 16.48 -13.18 13.75
CA THR A 294 17.23 -11.93 13.93
C THR A 294 16.30 -10.71 14.05
N ASN A 295 15.16 -10.71 13.36
CA ASN A 295 14.23 -9.58 13.41
C ASN A 295 13.37 -9.53 14.68
N GLY A 296 13.23 -10.65 15.40
CA GLY A 296 12.45 -10.74 16.64
C GLY A 296 10.93 -10.79 16.44
N LEU A 297 10.46 -10.98 15.21
CA LEU A 297 9.03 -11.04 14.91
C LEU A 297 8.40 -12.36 15.39
N SER A 298 7.14 -12.26 15.79
CA SER A 298 6.25 -13.41 15.98
C SER A 298 5.02 -13.24 15.09
N VAL A 299 4.35 -14.34 14.77
CA VAL A 299 3.13 -14.27 13.95
C VAL A 299 2.06 -13.48 14.70
N GLU A 300 1.98 -13.68 16.02
CA GLU A 300 1.05 -13.02 16.93
C GLU A 300 1.29 -11.51 16.92
N VAL A 301 2.53 -11.07 17.17
CA VAL A 301 2.89 -9.65 17.18
C VAL A 301 2.63 -9.01 15.82
N LEU A 302 3.09 -9.64 14.72
CA LEU A 302 2.90 -9.08 13.39
C LEU A 302 1.42 -9.03 13.00
N SER A 303 0.63 -10.05 13.35
CA SER A 303 -0.81 -10.07 13.10
C SER A 303 -1.54 -8.94 13.83
N ALA A 304 -1.18 -8.68 15.09
CA ALA A 304 -1.77 -7.61 15.88
C ALA A 304 -1.39 -6.22 15.34
N THR A 305 -0.11 -6.03 15.01
CA THR A 305 0.38 -4.78 14.38
C THR A 305 -0.34 -4.53 13.05
N LEU A 306 -0.42 -5.53 12.17
CA LEU A 306 -1.08 -5.38 10.88
C LEU A 306 -2.60 -5.19 11.01
N ALA A 307 -3.26 -5.86 11.94
CA ALA A 307 -4.68 -5.63 12.21
C ALA A 307 -4.94 -4.20 12.68
N SER A 308 -4.05 -3.62 13.50
CA SER A 308 -4.16 -2.23 13.95
C SER A 308 -3.95 -1.21 12.82
N VAL A 309 -3.28 -1.60 11.74
CA VAL A 309 -3.02 -0.75 10.56
C VAL A 309 -4.07 -0.94 9.48
N PHE A 310 -4.50 -2.18 9.23
CA PHE A 310 -5.45 -2.51 8.17
C PHE A 310 -6.92 -2.34 8.57
N LEU A 311 -7.23 -2.32 9.86
CA LEU A 311 -8.60 -2.22 10.39
C LEU A 311 -8.68 -1.15 11.48
N THR A 312 -8.38 0.10 11.15
CA THR A 312 -8.40 1.24 12.08
C THR A 312 -9.80 1.77 12.41
N TYR A 313 -10.87 1.10 11.94
CA TYR A 313 -12.25 1.49 12.24
C TYR A 313 -12.53 1.48 13.74
N GLU A 314 -13.23 2.52 14.20
CA GLU A 314 -13.72 2.61 15.58
C GLU A 314 -14.52 1.36 15.98
N ILE A 315 -14.23 0.83 17.16
CA ILE A 315 -14.98 -0.26 17.75
C ILE A 315 -16.08 0.39 18.59
N ALA A 316 -17.32 0.33 18.11
CA ALA A 316 -18.45 0.87 18.84
C ALA A 316 -18.58 0.18 20.21
N SER A 317 -18.21 0.89 21.28
CA SER A 317 -18.55 0.49 22.64
C SER A 317 -20.06 0.67 22.81
N ALA A 318 -20.81 -0.41 22.67
CA ALA A 318 -22.25 -0.36 22.90
C ALA A 318 -22.54 -0.14 24.40
N GLY A 319 -22.69 1.12 24.81
CA GLY A 319 -23.47 1.55 25.98
C GLY A 319 -23.06 1.00 27.36
N PRO A 320 -23.71 1.44 28.45
CA PRO A 320 -23.31 1.08 29.80
C PRO A 320 -23.52 -0.41 30.04
N MET A 321 -22.46 -1.09 30.48
CA MET A 321 -22.40 -2.49 30.96
C MET A 321 -23.78 -3.16 31.13
N SER A 322 -24.34 -3.69 30.06
CA SER A 322 -25.44 -4.65 30.14
C SER A 322 -24.81 -6.02 30.36
N LYS A 323 -25.09 -6.58 31.53
CA LYS A 323 -24.83 -7.97 31.88
C LYS A 323 -25.36 -8.86 30.74
N GLU A 324 -24.50 -9.78 30.29
CA GLU A 324 -24.75 -10.84 29.30
C GLU A 324 -25.01 -10.37 27.85
N GLY A 325 -23.97 -10.47 27.01
CA GLY A 325 -24.14 -10.54 25.54
C GLY A 325 -23.33 -9.55 24.70
N THR A 326 -22.72 -8.51 25.27
CA THR A 326 -21.90 -7.57 24.51
C THR A 326 -20.48 -8.11 24.38
N LEU A 327 -20.03 -8.34 23.15
CA LEU A 327 -18.65 -8.74 22.86
C LEU A 327 -17.67 -7.70 23.42
N GLY A 328 -16.62 -8.14 24.11
CA GLY A 328 -15.64 -7.23 24.68
C GLY A 328 -14.83 -6.53 23.57
N TYR A 329 -14.42 -5.29 23.80
CA TYR A 329 -13.50 -4.56 22.93
C TYR A 329 -12.25 -5.38 22.57
N ASN A 330 -11.67 -6.08 23.55
CA ASN A 330 -10.52 -6.95 23.35
C ASN A 330 -10.83 -8.18 22.49
N ASP A 331 -12.05 -8.72 22.56
CA ASP A 331 -12.46 -9.85 21.73
C ASP A 331 -12.51 -9.46 20.26
N ILE A 332 -13.01 -8.25 19.96
CA ILE A 332 -13.04 -7.71 18.60
C ILE A 332 -11.61 -7.49 18.07
N ILE A 333 -10.71 -6.93 18.89
CA ILE A 333 -9.30 -6.78 18.52
C ILE A 333 -8.66 -8.14 18.23
N ASN A 334 -8.88 -9.12 19.10
CA ASN A 334 -8.35 -10.48 18.92
C ASN A 334 -8.86 -11.11 17.62
N ARG A 335 -10.14 -10.96 17.30
CA ARG A 335 -10.72 -11.45 16.04
C ARG A 335 -10.14 -10.76 14.80
N ARG A 336 -9.94 -9.44 14.85
CA ARG A 336 -9.25 -8.70 13.77
C ARG A 336 -7.82 -9.21 13.58
N SER A 337 -7.10 -9.47 14.67
CA SER A 337 -5.76 -10.07 14.65
C SER A 337 -5.76 -11.49 14.07
N ASP A 338 -6.70 -12.33 14.50
CA ASP A 338 -6.85 -13.72 14.03
C ASP A 338 -7.20 -13.78 12.53
N PHE A 339 -8.04 -12.86 12.04
CA PHE A 339 -8.33 -12.73 10.61
C PHE A 339 -7.05 -12.49 9.80
N VAL A 340 -6.21 -11.53 10.21
CA VAL A 340 -4.93 -11.25 9.54
C VAL A 340 -3.94 -12.41 9.70
N ARG A 341 -3.90 -13.06 10.88
CA ARG A 341 -3.08 -14.25 11.12
C ARG A 341 -3.39 -15.35 10.11
N GLY A 342 -4.66 -15.55 9.78
CA GLY A 342 -5.10 -16.52 8.78
C GLY A 342 -4.37 -16.39 7.44
N PHE A 343 -4.07 -15.16 7.00
CA PHE A 343 -3.31 -14.87 5.77
C PHE A 343 -1.80 -14.92 5.92
N LEU A 344 -1.26 -14.85 7.15
CA LEU A 344 0.17 -15.03 7.43
C LEU A 344 0.56 -16.50 7.50
N GLU A 345 -0.30 -17.34 8.08
CA GLU A 345 -0.01 -18.76 8.30
C GLU A 345 -0.45 -19.63 7.13
N ASN A 346 -1.63 -19.38 6.57
CA ASN A 346 -2.15 -20.18 5.47
C ASN A 346 -1.71 -19.56 4.15
N VAL A 347 -0.97 -20.35 3.37
CA VAL A 347 -0.69 -20.04 1.98
C VAL A 347 -1.98 -20.27 1.22
N LEU A 348 -2.78 -19.22 1.11
CA LEU A 348 -3.98 -19.18 0.27
C LEU A 348 -3.62 -18.90 -1.19
#